data_AF-A0A1M7C2D7-F1
#
_entry.id   AF-A0A1M7C2D7-F1
#
_cell.length_a   1.000
_cell.length_b   1.000
_cell.length_c   1.000
_cell.angle_alpha   90.00
_cell.angle_beta   90.00
_cell.angle_gamma   90.00
#
_symmetry.space_group_name_H-M   'P 1'
#
loop_
_entity.id
_entity.type
_entity.pdbx_description
1 polymer ?
#
loop_
_entity_poly.entity_id
_entity_poly.type
_entity_poly.pdbx_seq_one_letter_code
_entity_poly.pdbx_strand_id
1 'polypeptide(L)'
;MDLSLISDVQFHKNAVVDFLIGGGHSYSGASWFLLSLFFVRLLAYIAVERNIWGQLFIFAVSIFVAYVLPFPLYWGIGSCFMAYPFFYVGYIFKKHALFSKKIQWNFCIGCLSLVLMLLLNRLIGSVSIHSLQFGNVPSLYYIEGFVGVIMVSAFCRLVDNFSNVFIEIFSSGSIVIMGLHGSVFFYVNALSRRISPLFADDWSNFFFALIKSVIILVLLYYPIIFLQKHAAMFIGNRFKKIESHV
;
A
#
# COMPACT_ATOMS: atom_id res chain seq x y z
N MET A 1 16.57 -34.35 3.38
CA MET A 1 17.17 -33.02 3.10
C MET A 1 16.15 -32.31 2.22
N ASP A 2 15.36 -31.43 2.82
CA ASP A 2 14.12 -30.94 2.24
C ASP A 2 14.34 -30.08 0.98
N LEU A 3 13.76 -30.52 -0.14
CA LEU A 3 13.76 -29.81 -1.42
C LEU A 3 13.08 -28.42 -1.32
N SER A 4 12.17 -28.22 -0.37
CA SER A 4 11.53 -26.92 -0.07
C SER A 4 12.50 -25.90 0.52
N LEU A 5 13.46 -26.35 1.34
CA LEU A 5 14.49 -25.50 1.94
C LEU A 5 15.51 -25.03 0.90
N ILE A 6 15.78 -25.86 -0.11
CA ILE A 6 16.68 -25.51 -1.21
C ILE A 6 15.99 -24.51 -2.17
N SER A 7 14.70 -24.67 -2.48
CA SER A 7 13.95 -23.67 -3.27
C SER A 7 13.81 -22.33 -2.55
N ASP A 8 13.60 -22.34 -1.23
CA ASP A 8 13.48 -21.12 -0.42
C ASP A 8 14.81 -20.36 -0.29
N VAL A 9 15.95 -21.06 -0.24
CA VAL A 9 17.28 -20.44 -0.18
C VAL A 9 17.70 -19.88 -1.56
N GLN A 10 17.28 -20.52 -2.65
CA GLN A 10 17.57 -20.08 -4.02
C GLN A 10 16.75 -18.83 -4.41
N PHE A 11 15.53 -18.71 -3.88
CA PHE A 11 14.72 -17.49 -3.94
C PHE A 11 15.42 -16.28 -3.31
N HIS A 12 16.21 -16.49 -2.25
CA HIS A 12 16.86 -15.41 -1.48
C HIS A 12 18.12 -14.83 -2.12
N LYS A 13 18.87 -15.62 -2.90
CA LYS A 13 19.99 -15.08 -3.71
C LYS A 13 19.50 -14.12 -4.80
N ASN A 14 18.27 -14.34 -5.26
CA ASN A 14 17.62 -13.47 -6.23
C ASN A 14 16.95 -12.28 -5.53
N ALA A 15 16.45 -12.39 -4.30
CA ALA A 15 15.72 -11.31 -3.60
C ALA A 15 16.46 -9.94 -3.53
N VAL A 16 17.78 -9.91 -3.35
CA VAL A 16 18.56 -8.63 -3.34
C VAL A 16 18.69 -8.05 -4.76
N VAL A 17 18.88 -8.93 -5.75
CA VAL A 17 18.92 -8.57 -7.17
C VAL A 17 17.53 -8.18 -7.66
N ASP A 18 16.47 -8.83 -7.20
CA ASP A 18 15.05 -8.57 -7.48
C ASP A 18 14.59 -7.27 -6.82
N PHE A 19 15.16 -6.93 -5.66
CA PHE A 19 14.97 -5.66 -4.98
C PHE A 19 15.64 -4.50 -5.74
N LEU A 20 16.82 -4.72 -6.33
CA LEU A 20 17.58 -3.71 -7.08
C LEU A 20 17.16 -3.58 -8.56
N ILE A 21 16.77 -4.69 -9.19
CA ILE A 21 16.43 -4.79 -10.62
C ILE A 21 14.90 -4.80 -10.83
N GLY A 22 14.10 -4.94 -9.76
CA GLY A 22 12.65 -5.13 -9.87
C GLY A 22 12.29 -6.47 -10.54
N GLY A 23 13.20 -7.43 -10.48
CA GLY A 23 13.24 -8.58 -11.39
C GLY A 23 13.23 -9.94 -10.71
N GLY A 24 12.36 -10.16 -9.71
CA GLY A 24 12.09 -11.52 -9.25
C GLY A 24 11.07 -12.20 -10.14
N HIS A 25 11.04 -13.53 -10.12
CA HIS A 25 10.01 -14.38 -10.76
C HIS A 25 8.57 -14.12 -10.26
N SER A 26 8.35 -13.00 -9.57
CA SER A 26 7.09 -12.25 -9.46
C SER A 26 7.41 -10.76 -9.57
N TYR A 27 7.15 -10.18 -10.74
CA TYR A 27 7.01 -8.74 -11.05
C TYR A 27 7.39 -7.76 -9.93
N SER A 28 8.68 -7.48 -9.72
CA SER A 28 9.19 -6.53 -8.72
C SER A 28 8.72 -6.88 -7.29
N GLY A 29 9.63 -7.10 -6.33
CA GLY A 29 9.26 -7.44 -4.95
C GLY A 29 8.36 -6.39 -4.28
N ALA A 30 8.23 -6.41 -2.95
CA ALA A 30 7.36 -5.48 -2.20
C ALA A 30 7.53 -3.96 -2.55
N SER A 31 8.66 -3.60 -3.19
CA SER A 31 8.98 -2.29 -3.78
C SER A 31 8.27 -1.93 -5.10
N TRP A 32 7.53 -2.84 -5.76
CA TRP A 32 6.79 -2.52 -7.01
C TRP A 32 5.86 -1.31 -6.83
N PHE A 33 5.28 -1.18 -5.63
CA PHE A 33 4.43 -0.07 -5.24
C PHE A 33 5.17 1.27 -5.27
N LEU A 34 6.45 1.32 -4.86
CA LEU A 34 7.23 2.56 -4.85
C LEU A 34 7.50 3.04 -6.27
N LEU A 35 7.82 2.13 -7.18
CA LEU A 35 8.07 2.44 -8.59
C LEU A 35 6.78 2.88 -9.29
N SER A 36 5.66 2.18 -9.03
CA SER A 36 4.33 2.62 -9.46
C SER A 36 3.99 4.01 -8.92
N LEU A 37 4.25 4.29 -7.64
CA LEU A 37 3.98 5.59 -7.03
C LEU A 37 4.82 6.72 -7.64
N PHE A 38 6.07 6.44 -8.01
CA PHE A 38 6.92 7.39 -8.73
C PHE A 38 6.28 7.79 -10.07
N PHE A 39 5.86 6.80 -10.88
CA PHE A 39 5.20 7.08 -12.16
C PHE A 39 3.84 7.77 -11.98
N VAL A 40 3.05 7.40 -10.98
CA VAL A 40 1.77 8.07 -10.69
C VAL A 40 1.99 9.54 -10.36
N ARG A 41 3.03 9.86 -9.58
CA ARG A 41 3.39 11.25 -9.26
C ARG A 41 3.84 12.02 -10.49
N LEU A 42 4.64 11.40 -11.36
CA LEU A 42 5.06 12.01 -12.61
C LEU A 42 3.84 12.32 -13.51
N LEU A 43 2.93 11.35 -13.66
CA LEU A 43 1.70 11.52 -14.43
C LEU A 43 0.80 12.62 -13.83
N ALA A 44 0.69 12.67 -12.50
CA ALA A 44 -0.04 13.72 -11.80
C ALA A 44 0.59 15.11 -11.98
N TYR A 45 1.92 15.21 -11.95
CA TYR A 45 2.64 16.46 -12.22
C TYR A 45 2.29 16.99 -13.62
N ILE A 46 2.38 16.14 -14.65
CA ILE A 46 2.03 16.48 -16.03
C ILE A 46 0.56 16.90 -16.14
N ALA A 47 -0.35 16.22 -15.43
CA ALA A 47 -1.77 16.54 -15.48
C ALA A 47 -2.11 17.89 -14.82
N VAL A 48 -1.49 18.21 -13.69
CA VAL A 48 -1.79 19.44 -12.93
C VAL A 48 -1.39 20.71 -13.71
N GLU A 49 -0.38 20.64 -14.57
CA GLU A 49 0.01 21.74 -15.47
C GLU A 49 -1.00 21.99 -16.61
N ARG A 50 -1.98 21.10 -16.81
CA ARG A 50 -3.02 21.24 -17.83
C ARG A 50 -4.30 21.85 -17.26
N ASN A 51 -5.11 22.40 -18.16
CA ASN A 51 -6.47 22.83 -17.84
C ASN A 51 -7.36 21.65 -17.41
N ILE A 52 -8.54 21.94 -16.87
CA ILE A 52 -9.47 20.91 -16.37
C ILE A 52 -9.81 19.85 -17.43
N TRP A 53 -9.95 20.26 -18.70
CA TRP A 53 -10.21 19.35 -19.81
C TRP A 53 -9.03 18.41 -20.07
N GLY A 54 -7.78 18.90 -20.01
CA GLY A 54 -6.59 18.08 -20.11
C GLY A 54 -6.44 17.11 -18.93
N GLN A 55 -6.81 17.53 -17.72
CA GLN A 55 -6.84 16.64 -16.55
C GLN A 55 -7.86 15.51 -16.72
N LEU A 56 -9.08 15.84 -17.15
CA LEU A 56 -10.13 14.86 -17.43
C LEU A 56 -9.73 13.91 -18.58
N PHE A 57 -9.04 14.44 -19.60
CA PHE A 57 -8.51 13.62 -20.69
C PHE A 57 -7.48 12.61 -20.20
N ILE A 58 -6.49 13.04 -19.41
CA ILE A 58 -5.47 12.12 -18.83
C ILE A 58 -6.13 11.10 -17.91
N PHE A 59 -7.12 11.52 -17.11
CA PHE A 59 -7.92 10.63 -16.28
C PHE A 59 -8.63 9.56 -17.12
N ALA A 60 -9.36 9.94 -18.17
CA ALA A 60 -10.06 9.01 -19.05
C ALA A 60 -9.10 8.05 -19.78
N VAL A 61 -7.97 8.58 -20.29
CA VAL A 61 -6.93 7.78 -20.96
C VAL A 61 -6.31 6.79 -19.98
N SER A 62 -6.06 7.17 -18.74
CA SER A 62 -5.50 6.25 -17.74
C SER A 62 -6.41 5.05 -17.46
N ILE A 63 -7.72 5.27 -17.36
CA ILE A 63 -8.73 4.22 -17.21
C ILE A 63 -8.75 3.33 -18.45
N PHE A 64 -8.79 3.92 -19.65
CA PHE A 64 -8.79 3.17 -20.90
C PHE A 64 -7.55 2.27 -21.03
N VAL A 65 -6.36 2.84 -20.80
CA VAL A 65 -5.09 2.10 -20.86
C VAL A 65 -5.07 0.98 -19.82
N ALA A 66 -5.59 1.21 -18.61
CA ALA A 66 -5.65 0.18 -17.57
C ALA A 66 -6.55 -1.01 -17.96
N TYR A 67 -7.66 -0.79 -18.68
CA TYR A 67 -8.52 -1.87 -19.17
C TYR A 67 -7.96 -2.61 -20.39
N VAL A 68 -7.23 -1.92 -21.26
CA VAL A 68 -6.70 -2.52 -22.50
C VAL A 68 -5.43 -3.33 -22.25
N LEU A 69 -4.64 -2.97 -21.22
CA LEU A 69 -3.42 -3.67 -20.87
C LEU A 69 -3.74 -5.02 -20.19
N PRO A 70 -3.51 -6.18 -20.86
CA PRO A 70 -3.91 -7.48 -20.32
C PRO A 70 -2.88 -8.08 -19.34
N PHE A 71 -1.70 -7.47 -19.23
CA PHE A 71 -0.57 -8.03 -18.50
C PHE A 71 0.20 -6.97 -17.71
N PRO A 72 0.68 -7.29 -16.50
CA PRO A 72 1.53 -6.39 -15.74
C PRO A 72 2.84 -6.13 -16.51
N LEU A 73 3.02 -4.87 -16.93
CA LEU A 73 4.26 -4.44 -17.56
C LEU A 73 5.42 -4.48 -16.57
N TYR A 74 6.64 -4.66 -17.09
CA TYR A 74 7.85 -4.46 -16.31
C TYR A 74 7.81 -3.09 -15.60
N TRP A 75 8.37 -3.05 -14.40
CA TRP A 75 8.53 -1.82 -13.61
C TRP A 75 7.22 -1.22 -13.08
N GLY A 76 6.10 -1.96 -13.13
CA GLY A 76 4.84 -1.51 -12.52
C GLY A 76 4.17 -0.35 -13.26
N ILE A 77 4.55 -0.08 -14.51
CA ILE A 77 3.98 1.00 -15.32
C ILE A 77 2.49 0.77 -15.59
N GLY A 78 2.05 -0.48 -15.79
CA GLY A 78 0.63 -0.80 -15.94
C GLY A 78 -0.17 -0.42 -14.69
N SER A 79 0.37 -0.77 -13.51
CA SER A 79 -0.25 -0.46 -12.21
C SER A 79 -0.37 1.04 -11.96
N CYS A 80 0.51 1.86 -12.54
CA CYS A 80 0.42 3.32 -12.49
C CYS A 80 -0.88 3.83 -13.11
N PHE A 81 -1.25 3.36 -14.31
CA PHE A 81 -2.47 3.80 -14.98
C PHE A 81 -3.73 3.36 -14.22
N MET A 82 -3.71 2.15 -13.64
CA MET A 82 -4.80 1.66 -12.80
C MET A 82 -4.93 2.45 -11.49
N ALA A 83 -3.80 2.88 -10.90
CA ALA A 83 -3.76 3.60 -9.63
C ALA A 83 -4.00 5.13 -9.75
N TYR A 84 -3.68 5.72 -10.91
CA TYR A 84 -3.74 7.16 -11.12
C TYR A 84 -5.13 7.79 -10.82
N PRO A 85 -6.27 7.20 -11.24
CA PRO A 85 -7.58 7.72 -10.92
C PRO A 85 -7.81 7.93 -9.41
N PHE A 86 -7.36 6.99 -8.57
CA PHE A 86 -7.47 7.11 -7.11
C PHE A 86 -6.58 8.22 -6.56
N PHE A 87 -5.37 8.37 -7.11
CA PHE A 87 -4.46 9.44 -6.72
C PHE A 87 -5.03 10.82 -7.06
N TYR A 88 -5.60 10.98 -8.27
CA TYR A 88 -6.20 12.23 -8.71
C TYR A 88 -7.40 12.63 -7.85
N VAL A 89 -8.30 11.68 -7.54
CA VAL A 89 -9.45 11.95 -6.65
C VAL A 89 -8.98 12.32 -5.23
N GLY A 90 -7.96 11.64 -4.69
CA GLY A 90 -7.34 12.02 -3.43
C GLY A 90 -6.75 13.44 -3.44
N TYR A 91 -6.14 13.85 -4.55
CA TYR A 91 -5.65 15.21 -4.75
C TYR A 91 -6.78 16.25 -4.72
N ILE A 92 -7.90 16.00 -5.42
CA ILE A 92 -9.10 16.85 -5.39
C ILE A 92 -9.65 16.94 -3.97
N PHE A 93 -9.76 15.81 -3.27
CA PHE A 93 -10.29 15.77 -1.90
C PHE A 93 -9.46 16.62 -0.95
N LYS A 94 -8.13 16.57 -1.08
CA LYS A 94 -7.22 17.43 -0.33
C LYS A 94 -7.44 18.91 -0.65
N LYS A 95 -7.65 19.26 -1.93
CA LYS A 95 -7.84 20.64 -2.39
C LYS A 95 -9.16 21.25 -1.91
N HIS A 96 -10.25 20.49 -1.93
CA HIS A 96 -11.60 20.98 -1.63
C HIS A 96 -12.05 20.78 -0.18
N ALA A 97 -11.20 20.20 0.67
CA ALA A 97 -11.48 19.95 2.09
C ALA A 97 -12.88 19.34 2.33
N LEU A 98 -13.25 18.34 1.52
CA LEU A 98 -14.60 17.76 1.49
C LEU A 98 -15.04 17.09 2.79
N PHE A 99 -14.15 16.93 3.77
CA PHE A 99 -14.43 16.35 5.07
C PHE A 99 -14.76 17.44 6.09
N SER A 100 -15.83 17.21 6.85
CA SER A 100 -16.26 18.12 7.91
C SER A 100 -15.24 18.17 9.04
N LYS A 101 -15.16 19.31 9.74
CA LYS A 101 -14.42 19.43 11.00
C LYS A 101 -15.06 18.61 12.13
N LYS A 102 -16.32 18.18 11.97
CA LYS A 102 -17.03 17.40 13.00
C LYS A 102 -16.60 15.93 12.95
N ILE A 103 -15.98 15.47 14.04
CA ILE A 103 -15.48 14.11 14.21
C ILE A 103 -16.56 13.03 13.98
N GLN A 104 -17.77 13.25 14.51
CA GLN A 104 -18.90 12.32 14.41
C GLN A 104 -19.32 12.08 12.95
N TRP A 105 -19.29 13.13 12.12
CA TRP A 105 -19.65 13.01 10.71
C TRP A 105 -18.63 12.18 9.94
N ASN A 106 -17.34 12.39 10.20
CA ASN A 106 -16.27 11.59 9.59
C ASN A 106 -16.35 10.13 10.05
N PHE A 107 -16.71 9.88 11.31
CA PHE A 107 -16.93 8.52 11.80
C PHE A 107 -18.10 7.84 11.08
N CYS A 108 -19.25 8.51 10.94
CA CYS A 108 -20.40 7.98 10.21
C CYS A 108 -20.06 7.69 8.74
N ILE A 109 -19.36 8.61 8.05
CA ILE A 109 -18.91 8.39 6.66
C ILE A 109 -17.97 7.19 6.59
N GLY A 110 -17.00 7.09 7.50
CA GLY A 110 -16.05 5.98 7.57
C GLY A 110 -16.75 4.64 7.76
N CYS A 111 -17.70 4.55 8.70
CA CYS A 111 -18.48 3.33 8.92
C CYS A 111 -19.37 2.99 7.72
N LEU A 112 -20.05 3.97 7.13
CA LEU A 112 -20.92 3.75 5.97
C LEU A 112 -20.12 3.25 4.76
N SER A 113 -18.97 3.88 4.48
CA SER A 113 -18.08 3.48 3.39
C SER A 113 -17.44 2.12 3.64
N LEU A 114 -17.12 1.76 4.88
CA LEU A 114 -16.68 0.41 5.24
C LEU A 114 -17.75 -0.65 4.93
N VAL A 115 -19.00 -0.42 5.35
CA VAL A 115 -20.11 -1.34 5.05
C VAL A 115 -20.30 -1.47 3.53
N LEU A 116 -20.30 -0.34 2.81
CA LEU A 116 -20.44 -0.35 1.36
C LEU A 116 -19.28 -1.09 0.67
N MET A 117 -18.04 -0.90 1.13
CA MET A 117 -16.86 -1.61 0.62
C MET A 117 -16.99 -3.12 0.85
N LEU A 118 -17.41 -3.57 2.03
CA LEU A 118 -17.62 -5.00 2.31
C LEU A 118 -18.70 -5.62 1.42
N LEU A 119 -19.78 -4.87 1.11
CA LEU A 119 -20.83 -5.32 0.19
C LEU A 119 -20.33 -5.40 -1.26
N LEU A 120 -19.61 -4.38 -1.73
CA LEU A 120 -19.03 -4.36 -3.08
C LEU A 120 -18.00 -5.48 -3.27
N ASN A 121 -17.17 -5.73 -2.25
CA ASN A 121 -16.16 -6.78 -2.30
C ASN A 121 -16.77 -8.17 -2.51
N ARG A 122 -17.93 -8.46 -1.90
CA ARG A 122 -18.66 -9.73 -2.14
C ARG A 122 -19.09 -9.93 -3.59
N LEU A 123 -19.33 -8.84 -4.33
CA LEU A 123 -19.75 -8.88 -5.73
C LEU A 123 -18.55 -8.96 -6.69
N ILE A 124 -17.49 -8.21 -6.39
CA ILE A 124 -16.32 -8.04 -7.26
C ILE A 124 -15.33 -9.20 -7.08
N GLY A 125 -15.21 -9.74 -5.87
CA GLY A 125 -14.26 -10.80 -5.54
C GLY A 125 -12.83 -10.27 -5.36
N SER A 126 -11.85 -11.03 -5.83
CA SER A 126 -10.43 -10.67 -5.67
C SER A 126 -9.99 -9.65 -6.71
N VAL A 127 -9.32 -8.61 -6.24
CA VAL A 127 -8.84 -7.47 -7.03
C VAL A 127 -7.39 -7.22 -6.69
N SER A 128 -6.57 -6.87 -7.68
CA SER A 128 -5.15 -6.59 -7.46
C SER A 128 -4.61 -5.60 -8.49
N ILE A 129 -4.13 -4.46 -7.98
CA ILE A 129 -3.45 -3.44 -8.81
C ILE A 129 -2.11 -3.96 -9.33
N HIS A 130 -1.44 -4.82 -8.57
CA HIS A 130 -0.15 -5.40 -8.94
C HIS A 130 -0.26 -6.30 -10.17
N SER A 131 -1.27 -7.16 -10.18
CA SER A 131 -1.52 -8.11 -11.26
C SER A 131 -2.52 -7.60 -12.30
N LEU A 132 -2.93 -6.32 -12.23
CA LEU A 132 -3.92 -5.70 -13.11
C LEU A 132 -5.26 -6.46 -13.16
N GLN A 133 -5.68 -6.98 -12.02
CA GLN A 133 -6.93 -7.74 -11.87
C GLN A 133 -8.04 -6.84 -11.34
N PHE A 134 -9.09 -6.68 -12.15
CA PHE A 134 -10.27 -5.85 -11.84
C PHE A 134 -11.41 -6.62 -11.13
N GLY A 135 -11.22 -7.93 -10.87
CA GLY A 135 -12.24 -8.82 -10.31
C GLY A 135 -13.28 -9.27 -11.31
N ASN A 136 -14.35 -9.90 -10.81
CA ASN A 136 -15.42 -10.50 -11.60
C ASN A 136 -16.31 -9.46 -12.31
N VAL A 137 -16.40 -8.25 -11.75
CA VAL A 137 -17.22 -7.16 -12.29
C VAL A 137 -16.34 -5.91 -12.48
N PRO A 138 -15.60 -5.81 -13.60
CA PRO A 138 -14.59 -4.77 -13.79
C PRO A 138 -15.14 -3.34 -13.76
N SER A 139 -16.43 -3.14 -14.06
CA SER A 139 -17.08 -1.82 -14.01
C SER A 139 -17.24 -1.28 -12.59
N LEU A 140 -17.34 -2.16 -11.58
CA LEU A 140 -17.49 -1.76 -10.17
C LEU A 140 -16.15 -1.49 -9.49
N TYR A 141 -15.03 -1.89 -10.10
CA TYR A 141 -13.68 -1.73 -9.54
C TYR A 141 -13.39 -0.30 -9.07
N TYR A 142 -13.59 0.70 -9.94
CA TYR A 142 -13.30 2.09 -9.59
C TYR A 142 -14.27 2.61 -8.51
N ILE A 143 -15.53 2.16 -8.52
CA ILE A 143 -16.51 2.53 -7.50
C ILE A 143 -16.07 2.01 -6.13
N GLU A 144 -15.70 0.73 -6.03
CA GLU A 144 -15.17 0.13 -4.80
C GLU A 144 -13.91 0.87 -4.33
N GLY A 145 -12.96 1.11 -5.24
CA GLY A 145 -11.73 1.82 -4.91
C GLY A 145 -11.97 3.25 -4.41
N PHE A 146 -12.90 4.00 -5.00
CA PHE A 146 -13.26 5.34 -4.53
C PHE A 146 -13.94 5.31 -3.16
N VAL A 147 -14.82 4.33 -2.91
CA VAL A 147 -15.40 4.10 -1.58
C VAL A 147 -14.29 3.82 -0.55
N GLY A 148 -13.29 3.02 -0.92
CA GLY A 148 -12.11 2.78 -0.10
C GLY A 148 -11.29 4.04 0.19
N VAL A 149 -11.07 4.90 -0.81
CA VAL A 149 -10.37 6.20 -0.63
C VAL A 149 -11.15 7.10 0.34
N ILE A 150 -12.48 7.16 0.22
CA ILE A 150 -13.35 7.91 1.14
C ILE A 150 -13.22 7.34 2.56
N MET A 151 -13.29 6.02 2.70
CA MET A 151 -13.18 5.32 3.99
C MET A 151 -11.87 5.65 4.69
N VAL A 152 -10.74 5.47 4.02
CA VAL A 152 -9.41 5.74 4.59
C VAL A 152 -9.28 7.22 4.95
N SER A 153 -9.70 8.13 4.07
CA SER A 153 -9.62 9.57 4.32
C SER A 153 -10.45 9.99 5.54
N ALA A 154 -11.64 9.41 5.71
CA ALA A 154 -12.51 9.66 6.85
C ALA A 154 -11.89 9.17 8.17
N PHE A 155 -11.31 7.96 8.17
CA PHE A 155 -10.60 7.43 9.35
C PHE A 155 -9.33 8.21 9.68
N CYS A 156 -8.54 8.63 8.69
CA CYS A 156 -7.38 9.49 8.91
C CYS A 156 -7.77 10.81 9.59
N ARG A 157 -8.95 11.37 9.27
CA ARG A 157 -9.47 12.57 9.93
C ARG A 157 -9.83 12.35 11.39
N LEU A 158 -10.11 11.12 11.82
CA LEU A 158 -10.40 10.85 13.22
C LEU A 158 -9.15 10.99 14.11
N VAL A 159 -7.99 10.72 13.54
CA VAL A 159 -6.69 10.74 14.24
C VAL A 159 -5.87 12.01 13.95
N ASP A 160 -6.39 12.94 13.15
CA ASP A 160 -5.66 14.15 12.68
C ASP A 160 -5.20 15.06 13.83
N ASN A 161 -5.96 15.10 14.93
CA ASN A 161 -5.63 15.88 16.13
C ASN A 161 -4.84 15.08 17.19
N PHE A 162 -4.56 13.79 16.94
CA PHE A 162 -3.85 12.93 17.88
C PHE A 162 -2.38 12.81 17.47
N SER A 163 -1.51 13.58 18.12
CA SER A 163 -0.06 13.42 17.99
C SER A 163 0.40 12.28 18.88
N ASN A 164 0.80 11.15 18.28
CA ASN A 164 1.39 10.03 18.99
C ASN A 164 2.70 9.64 18.31
N VAL A 165 3.78 9.61 19.10
CA VAL A 165 5.15 9.30 18.64
C VAL A 165 5.20 7.98 17.88
N PHE A 166 4.48 6.94 18.32
CA PHE A 166 4.46 5.66 17.62
C PHE A 166 3.84 5.78 16.22
N ILE A 167 2.72 6.49 16.10
CA ILE A 167 2.03 6.71 14.82
C ILE A 167 2.94 7.49 13.88
N GLU A 168 3.64 8.51 14.38
CA GLU A 168 4.57 9.32 13.60
C GLU A 168 5.78 8.50 13.12
N ILE A 169 6.35 7.64 13.97
CA ILE A 169 7.46 6.75 13.60
C ILE A 169 7.02 5.76 12.50
N PHE A 170 5.87 5.10 12.64
CA PHE A 170 5.38 4.16 11.63
C PHE A 170 4.97 4.86 10.32
N SER A 171 4.36 6.05 10.42
CA SER A 171 3.98 6.86 9.27
C SER A 171 5.20 7.36 8.48
N SER A 172 6.24 7.82 9.17
CA SER A 172 7.50 8.18 8.53
C SER A 172 8.27 6.96 8.01
N GLY A 173 8.17 5.82 8.69
CA GLY A 173 8.78 4.54 8.31
C GLY A 173 8.03 3.73 7.26
N SER A 174 6.93 4.23 6.68
CA SER A 174 6.07 3.44 5.78
C SER A 174 6.80 2.88 4.55
N ILE A 175 7.83 3.57 4.04
CA ILE A 175 8.67 3.05 2.93
C ILE A 175 9.46 1.81 3.38
N VAL A 176 9.99 1.83 4.61
CA VAL A 176 10.72 0.70 5.20
C VAL A 176 9.79 -0.47 5.45
N ILE A 177 8.58 -0.20 5.97
CA ILE A 177 7.54 -1.22 6.15
C ILE A 177 7.22 -1.85 4.80
N MET A 178 6.93 -1.05 3.77
CA MET A 178 6.62 -1.56 2.43
C MET A 178 7.79 -2.35 1.83
N GLY A 179 9.04 -1.94 2.03
CA GLY A 179 10.20 -2.66 1.50
C GLY A 179 10.58 -3.94 2.24
N LEU A 180 10.38 -4.00 3.56
CA LEU A 180 10.89 -5.08 4.41
C LEU A 180 9.83 -6.03 4.97
N HIS A 181 8.53 -5.68 4.92
CA HIS A 181 7.48 -6.52 5.53
C HIS A 181 7.47 -7.95 4.99
N GLY A 182 7.71 -8.15 3.68
CA GLY A 182 7.76 -9.49 3.09
C GLY A 182 8.88 -10.36 3.67
N SER A 183 10.08 -9.79 3.84
CA SER A 183 11.21 -10.50 4.44
C SER A 183 10.97 -10.80 5.91
N VAL A 184 10.47 -9.83 6.69
CA VAL A 184 10.16 -10.03 8.12
C VAL A 184 9.05 -11.07 8.29
N PHE A 185 8.01 -10.99 7.46
CA PHE A 185 6.93 -11.97 7.42
C PHE A 185 7.45 -13.39 7.21
N PHE A 186 8.37 -13.58 6.26
CA PHE A 186 8.97 -14.88 5.99
C PHE A 186 9.68 -15.44 7.22
N TYR A 187 10.52 -14.64 7.88
CA TYR A 187 11.23 -15.08 9.08
C TYR A 187 10.28 -15.39 10.25
N VAL A 188 9.25 -14.56 10.46
CA VAL A 188 8.23 -14.82 11.48
C VAL A 188 7.50 -16.13 11.20
N ASN A 189 7.15 -16.40 9.93
CA ASN A 189 6.45 -17.63 9.56
C ASN A 189 7.36 -18.88 9.65
N ALA A 190 8.64 -18.75 9.28
CA ALA A 190 9.62 -19.82 9.41
C ALA A 190 9.88 -20.17 10.89
N LEU A 191 9.91 -19.16 11.77
CA LEU A 191 10.06 -19.37 13.20
C LEU A 191 8.80 -19.97 13.82
N SER A 192 7.61 -19.49 13.44
CA SER A 192 6.34 -20.03 13.96
C SER A 192 6.17 -21.50 13.62
N ARG A 193 6.57 -21.92 12.41
CA ARG A 193 6.62 -23.33 11.98
C ARG A 193 7.49 -24.22 12.87
N ARG A 194 8.58 -23.68 13.43
CA ARG A 194 9.48 -24.43 14.32
C ARG A 194 8.95 -24.56 15.75
N ILE A 195 8.17 -23.59 16.21
CA ILE A 195 7.65 -23.57 17.58
C ILE A 195 6.42 -24.47 17.71
N SER A 196 5.49 -24.41 16.76
CA SER A 196 4.35 -25.32 16.74
C SER A 196 3.65 -25.31 15.37
N PRO A 197 3.26 -26.48 14.83
CA PRO A 197 2.51 -26.57 13.59
C PRO A 197 1.13 -25.87 13.65
N LEU A 198 0.58 -25.63 14.84
CA LEU A 198 -0.66 -24.83 15.03
C LEU A 198 -0.48 -23.35 14.64
N PHE A 199 0.75 -22.82 14.70
CA PHE A 199 1.06 -21.43 14.32
C PHE A 199 1.59 -21.31 12.88
N ALA A 200 1.81 -22.43 12.20
CA ALA A 200 2.46 -22.50 10.90
C ALA A 200 1.60 -21.96 9.76
N ASP A 201 0.32 -22.34 9.70
CA ASP A 201 -0.49 -22.17 8.49
C ASP A 201 -1.86 -21.50 8.71
N ASP A 202 -2.18 -21.09 9.95
CA ASP A 202 -3.49 -20.53 10.31
C ASP A 202 -3.61 -19.02 10.04
N TRP A 203 -3.42 -18.61 8.79
CA TRP A 203 -3.88 -17.29 8.31
C TRP A 203 -5.40 -17.24 8.15
N SER A 204 -6.07 -18.40 8.14
CA SER A 204 -7.53 -18.55 8.23
C SER A 204 -8.08 -17.97 9.55
N ASN A 205 -7.28 -18.01 10.62
CA ASN A 205 -7.67 -17.54 11.93
C ASN A 205 -7.29 -16.06 12.11
N PHE A 206 -8.31 -15.20 12.08
CA PHE A 206 -8.19 -13.75 12.23
C PHE A 206 -7.31 -13.33 13.42
N PHE A 207 -7.46 -13.98 14.58
CA PHE A 207 -6.69 -13.66 15.78
C PHE A 207 -5.19 -13.92 15.61
N PHE A 208 -4.81 -15.05 15.00
CA PHE A 208 -3.39 -15.35 14.75
C PHE A 208 -2.79 -14.41 13.70
N ALA A 209 -3.55 -14.06 12.66
CA ALA A 209 -3.14 -13.07 11.67
C ALA A 209 -2.90 -11.69 12.31
N LEU A 210 -3.76 -11.29 13.24
CA LEU A 210 -3.62 -10.03 13.99
C LEU A 210 -2.35 -10.04 14.85
N ILE A 211 -2.13 -11.12 15.62
CA ILE A 211 -0.93 -11.27 16.44
C ILE A 211 0.35 -11.24 15.58
N LYS A 212 0.38 -12.00 14.48
CA LYS A 212 1.52 -12.00 13.55
C LYS A 212 1.78 -10.60 12.98
N SER A 213 0.73 -9.85 12.64
CA SER A 213 0.84 -8.48 12.13
C SER A 213 1.45 -7.52 13.17
N VAL A 214 1.03 -7.63 14.44
CA VAL A 214 1.61 -6.84 15.54
C VAL A 214 3.09 -7.19 15.75
N ILE A 215 3.45 -8.48 15.73
CA ILE A 215 4.85 -8.92 15.86
C ILE A 215 5.70 -8.33 14.72
N ILE A 216 5.22 -8.40 13.48
CA ILE A 216 5.92 -7.83 12.32
C ILE A 216 6.13 -6.32 12.48
N LEU A 217 5.10 -5.58 12.94
CA LEU A 217 5.22 -4.13 13.18
C LEU A 217 6.26 -3.83 14.28
N VAL A 218 6.26 -4.58 15.38
CA VAL A 218 7.24 -4.41 16.46
C VAL A 218 8.66 -4.71 15.97
N LEU A 219 8.85 -5.76 15.16
CA LEU A 219 10.16 -6.07 14.59
C LEU A 219 10.64 -5.00 13.60
N LEU A 220 9.72 -4.41 12.84
CA LEU A 220 10.02 -3.32 11.90
C LEU A 220 10.27 -1.97 12.59
N TYR A 221 9.85 -1.79 13.85
CA TYR A 221 10.08 -0.56 14.61
C TYR A 221 11.57 -0.20 14.72
N TYR A 222 12.42 -1.18 15.04
CA TYR A 222 13.87 -0.98 15.17
C TYR A 222 14.57 -0.57 13.86
N PRO A 223 14.40 -1.26 12.73
CA PRO A 223 15.00 -0.83 11.46
C PRO A 223 14.47 0.52 10.98
N ILE A 224 13.21 0.88 11.28
CA ILE A 224 12.68 2.22 10.99
C ILE A 224 13.50 3.28 11.72
N ILE A 225 13.67 3.17 13.04
CA ILE A 225 14.43 4.16 13.83
C ILE A 225 15.90 4.19 13.40
N PHE A 226 16.51 3.02 13.16
CA PHE A 226 17.89 2.92 12.74
C PHE A 226 18.14 3.67 11.43
N LEU A 227 17.30 3.43 10.42
CA LEU A 227 17.41 4.10 9.13
C LEU A 227 17.03 5.58 9.21
N GLN A 228 16.10 5.97 10.08
CA GLN A 228 15.79 7.38 10.31
C GLN A 228 17.00 8.14 10.86
N LYS A 229 17.79 7.53 11.76
CA LYS A 229 18.98 8.17 12.33
C LYS A 229 20.17 8.21 11.38
N HIS A 230 20.41 7.15 10.62
CA HIS A 230 21.64 6.99 9.82
C HIS A 230 21.45 7.23 8.32
N ALA A 231 20.22 7.17 7.83
CA ALA A 231 19.89 7.09 6.42
C ALA A 231 18.59 7.87 6.08
N ALA A 232 18.31 8.97 6.80
CA ALA A 232 17.07 9.75 6.70
C ALA A 232 16.72 10.16 5.26
N MET A 233 17.74 10.43 4.44
CA MET A 233 17.59 10.77 3.02
C MET A 233 16.82 9.71 2.23
N PHE A 234 17.09 8.42 2.48
CA PHE A 234 16.47 7.31 1.76
C PHE A 234 15.01 7.07 2.15
N ILE A 235 14.55 7.62 3.28
CA ILE A 235 13.16 7.54 3.76
C ILE A 235 12.42 8.88 3.48
N GLY A 236 13.02 9.79 2.71
CA GLY A 236 12.41 11.06 2.32
C GLY A 236 12.50 12.16 3.38
N ASN A 237 13.50 12.05 4.27
CA ASN A 237 13.93 13.09 5.23
C ASN A 237 12.80 13.68 6.10
N ARG A 238 11.87 12.83 6.53
CA ARG A 238 10.71 13.25 7.34
C ARG A 238 11.03 13.48 8.84
N PHE A 239 12.27 13.25 9.26
CA PHE A 239 12.71 13.29 10.66
C PHE A 239 12.82 14.70 11.27
N LYS A 240 12.94 15.75 10.45
CA LYS A 240 13.13 17.14 10.90
C LYS A 240 12.03 17.72 11.81
N LYS A 241 10.97 16.96 12.11
CA LYS A 241 9.87 17.39 13.00
C LYS A 241 9.92 16.79 14.42
N ILE A 242 10.80 15.81 14.67
CA ILE A 242 10.84 15.09 15.97
C ILE A 242 11.81 15.77 16.96
N GLU A 243 12.89 16.38 16.47
CA GLU A 243 13.85 17.12 17.32
C GLU A 243 13.32 18.45 17.88
N SER A 244 12.17 18.95 17.43
CA SER A 244 11.55 20.15 18.01
C SER A 244 10.71 19.89 19.27
N HIS A 245 10.66 18.63 19.73
CA HIS A 245 9.87 18.20 20.89
C HIS A 245 10.67 17.38 21.91
N VAL A 246 12.01 17.38 21.80
CA VAL A 246 12.92 16.82 22.81
C VAL A 246 13.72 17.95 23.45
#